data_AF-A0A3N5PI04-F1
#
_entry.id   AF-A0A3N5PI04-F1
#
_cell.length_a   1.000
_cell.length_b   1.000
_cell.length_c   1.000
_cell.angle_alpha   90.00
_cell.angle_beta   90.00
_cell.angle_gamma   90.00
#
_symmetry.space_group_name_H-M   'P 1'
#
loop_
_entity.id
_entity.type
_entity.pdbx_description
1 polymer ?
#
loop_
_entity_poly.entity_id
_entity_poly.type
_entity_poly.pdbx_seq_one_letter_code
_entity_poly.pdbx_strand_id
1 'polypeptide(L)'
;MTGHREAQEFRLKLVEEYAGIGSVRVRDRTLGAIPYRISRYQGMATSGLPIPGLHRIEGTLALASLPDAATLVGADVTLELEDGRSLALTVVDSSGRVLAEGHGPRHGCGCC
;
A
#
# COMPACT_ATOMS: atom_id res chain seq x y z
N MET A 1 -9.48 -5.65 36.93
CA MET A 1 -10.23 -6.22 35.79
C MET A 1 -9.37 -6.04 34.55
N THR A 2 -8.62 -7.07 34.19
CA THR A 2 -7.72 -7.08 33.04
C THR A 2 -8.55 -7.32 31.79
N GLY A 3 -8.94 -6.24 31.11
CA GLY A 3 -9.56 -6.33 29.80
C GLY A 3 -8.53 -6.89 28.83
N HIS A 4 -8.72 -8.14 28.43
CA HIS A 4 -7.98 -8.78 27.36
C HIS A 4 -8.00 -7.84 26.14
N ARG A 5 -6.82 -7.34 25.75
CA ARG A 5 -6.60 -6.92 24.36
C ARG A 5 -6.72 -8.19 23.54
N GLU A 6 -7.94 -8.56 23.18
CA GLU A 6 -8.18 -9.46 22.06
C GLU A 6 -7.47 -8.82 20.88
N ALA A 7 -6.27 -9.30 20.60
CA ALA A 7 -5.66 -9.18 19.30
C ALA A 7 -6.65 -9.86 18.36
N GLN A 8 -7.64 -9.11 17.90
CA GLN A 8 -8.60 -9.57 16.92
C GLN A 8 -7.76 -10.10 15.77
N GLU A 9 -7.74 -11.43 15.60
CA GLU A 9 -7.09 -12.09 14.49
C GLU A 9 -7.93 -11.82 13.24
N PHE A 10 -7.87 -10.58 12.73
CA PHE A 10 -8.46 -10.25 11.45
C PHE A 10 -7.67 -11.00 10.38
N ARG A 11 -8.36 -11.79 9.56
CA ARG A 11 -7.71 -12.51 8.46
C ARG A 11 -7.56 -11.56 7.29
N LEU A 12 -6.31 -11.26 6.92
CA LEU A 12 -6.01 -10.57 5.67
C LEU A 12 -6.27 -11.54 4.52
N LYS A 13 -7.27 -11.23 3.68
CA LYS A 13 -7.56 -11.99 2.47
C LYS A 13 -7.03 -11.22 1.28
N LEU A 14 -6.18 -11.85 0.46
CA LEU A 14 -5.81 -11.31 -0.85
C LEU A 14 -7.08 -11.18 -1.69
N VAL A 15 -7.44 -9.95 -2.03
CA VAL A 15 -8.61 -9.66 -2.87
C VAL A 15 -8.22 -9.36 -4.29
N GLU A 16 -7.03 -8.79 -4.50
CA GLU A 16 -6.62 -8.29 -5.81
C GLU A 16 -5.10 -8.31 -5.92
N GLU A 17 -4.59 -8.68 -7.09
CA GLU A 17 -3.18 -8.54 -7.42
C GLU A 17 -3.04 -7.80 -8.75
N TYR A 18 -2.16 -6.81 -8.74
CA TYR A 18 -1.80 -5.97 -9.87
C TYR A 18 -0.35 -6.24 -10.19
N ALA A 19 -0.07 -6.58 -11.44
CA ALA A 19 1.29 -6.67 -11.95
C ALA A 19 1.34 -5.98 -13.31
N GLY A 20 2.36 -5.18 -13.54
CA GLY A 20 2.47 -4.39 -14.75
C GLY A 20 3.64 -3.43 -14.69
N ILE A 21 3.64 -2.44 -15.58
CA ILE A 21 4.60 -1.34 -15.54
C ILE A 21 3.87 -0.09 -15.06
N GLY A 22 4.48 0.65 -14.14
CA GLY A 22 3.87 1.82 -13.51
C GLY A 22 4.92 2.87 -13.25
N SER A 23 4.51 4.13 -13.25
CA SER A 23 5.42 5.24 -13.01
C SER A 23 5.51 5.54 -11.53
N VAL A 24 6.72 5.53 -10.97
CA VAL A 24 6.93 5.93 -9.58
C VAL A 24 7.18 7.42 -9.51
N ARG A 25 6.36 8.11 -8.71
CA ARG A 25 6.48 9.51 -8.39
C ARG A 25 6.77 9.69 -6.91
N VAL A 26 7.72 10.55 -6.58
CA VAL A 26 8.13 10.83 -5.20
C VAL A 26 8.11 12.32 -5.00
N ARG A 27 7.25 12.79 -4.08
CA ARG A 27 6.94 14.22 -3.92
C ARG A 27 6.51 14.83 -5.26
N ASP A 28 7.39 15.59 -5.90
CA ASP A 28 7.15 16.24 -7.19
C ASP A 28 7.99 15.67 -8.34
N ARG A 29 8.80 14.64 -8.08
CA ARG A 29 9.70 14.05 -9.08
C ARG A 29 9.19 12.68 -9.51
N THR A 30 8.89 12.53 -10.81
CA THR A 30 8.70 11.21 -11.41
C THR A 30 10.07 10.59 -11.68
N LEU A 31 10.32 9.42 -11.08
CA LEU A 31 11.57 8.69 -11.23
C LEU A 31 11.61 7.91 -12.55
N GLY A 32 10.47 7.36 -12.95
CA GLY A 32 10.32 6.63 -14.20
C GLY A 32 9.33 5.48 -14.08
N ALA A 33 9.09 4.84 -15.23
CA ALA A 33 8.27 3.65 -15.34
C ALA A 33 9.07 2.40 -14.97
N ILE A 34 8.58 1.63 -14.00
CA ILE A 34 9.20 0.39 -13.55
C ILE A 34 8.15 -0.72 -13.44
N PRO A 35 8.57 -1.99 -13.58
CA PRO A 35 7.69 -3.08 -13.26
C PRO A 35 7.35 -3.08 -11.77
N TYR A 36 6.06 -3.28 -11.48
CA TYR A 36 5.53 -3.39 -10.13
C TYR A 36 4.74 -4.69 -9.99
N ARG A 37 4.65 -5.14 -8.74
CA ARG A 37 3.71 -6.19 -8.33
C ARG A 37 3.11 -5.80 -7.01
N ILE A 38 1.83 -5.43 -7.02
CA ILE A 38 1.09 -4.96 -5.86
C ILE A 38 -0.04 -5.94 -5.56
N SER A 39 -0.09 -6.44 -4.35
CA SER A 39 -1.09 -7.35 -3.82
C SER A 39 -1.92 -6.60 -2.78
N ARG A 40 -3.22 -6.47 -3.02
CA ARG A 40 -4.19 -5.84 -2.11
C ARG A 40 -4.86 -6.91 -1.27
N TYR A 41 -4.72 -6.74 0.03
CA TYR A 41 -5.35 -7.55 1.07
C TYR A 41 -6.46 -6.74 1.74
N GLN A 42 -7.63 -7.36 1.86
CA GLN A 42 -8.76 -6.83 2.61
C GLN A 42 -8.82 -7.54 3.96
N GLY A 43 -8.94 -6.76 5.04
CA GLY A 43 -9.26 -7.30 6.34
C GLY A 43 -10.65 -7.91 6.35
N MET A 44 -10.73 -9.18 6.70
CA MET A 44 -11.99 -9.87 6.97
C MET A 44 -12.19 -9.98 8.47
N ALA A 45 -13.37 -9.57 8.94
CA ALA A 45 -13.81 -9.86 10.29
C ALA A 45 -14.02 -11.37 10.45
N THR A 46 -14.02 -11.85 11.69
CA THR A 46 -14.31 -13.27 12.01
C THR A 46 -15.67 -13.71 11.48
N SER A 47 -16.61 -12.77 11.34
CA SER A 47 -17.93 -12.98 10.73
C SER A 47 -17.89 -13.21 9.20
N GLY A 48 -16.73 -13.08 8.55
CA GLY A 48 -16.57 -13.20 7.10
C GLY A 48 -16.92 -11.94 6.30
N LEU A 49 -17.28 -10.85 6.98
CA LEU A 49 -17.56 -9.55 6.35
C LEU A 49 -16.28 -8.72 6.16
N PRO A 50 -16.15 -7.97 5.06
CA PRO A 50 -15.01 -7.08 4.86
C PRO A 50 -15.07 -5.93 5.89
N ILE A 51 -13.95 -5.69 6.58
CA ILE A 51 -13.83 -4.58 7.53
C ILE A 51 -13.62 -3.29 6.74
N PRO A 52 -14.58 -2.36 6.73
CA PRO A 52 -14.43 -1.10 6.03
C PRO A 52 -13.25 -0.32 6.62
N GLY A 53 -12.34 0.11 5.76
CA GLY A 53 -11.15 0.84 6.18
C GLY A 53 -10.03 -0.02 6.78
N LEU A 54 -10.09 -1.36 6.74
CA LEU A 54 -8.94 -2.19 7.05
C LEU A 54 -8.48 -2.89 5.77
N HIS A 55 -7.56 -2.26 5.07
CA HIS A 55 -6.92 -2.85 3.90
C HIS A 55 -5.42 -2.65 3.99
N ARG A 56 -4.71 -3.68 3.55
CA ARG A 56 -3.26 -3.69 3.48
C ARG A 56 -2.87 -3.94 2.05
N ILE A 57 -2.03 -3.08 1.52
CA ILE A 57 -1.48 -3.21 0.18
C ILE A 57 -0.01 -3.51 0.40
N GLU A 58 0.46 -4.62 -0.14
CA GLU A 58 1.87 -4.99 -0.09
C GLU A 58 2.33 -5.26 -1.50
N GLY A 59 3.58 -4.98 -1.79
CA GLY A 59 4.08 -5.26 -3.11
C GLY A 59 5.57 -5.11 -3.21
N THR A 60 6.04 -5.21 -4.44
CA THR A 60 7.42 -5.01 -4.80
C THR A 60 7.48 -4.16 -6.06
N LEU A 61 8.29 -3.12 -5.98
CA LEU A 61 8.68 -2.24 -7.07
C LEU A 61 10.08 -2.63 -7.53
N ALA A 62 10.32 -2.72 -8.83
CA ALA A 62 11.65 -2.94 -9.36
C ALA A 62 12.53 -1.67 -9.30
N LEU A 63 12.83 -1.21 -8.08
CA LEU A 63 13.65 -0.02 -7.83
C LEU A 63 15.09 -0.16 -8.35
N ALA A 64 15.55 -1.38 -8.64
CA ALA A 64 16.87 -1.63 -9.23
C ALA A 64 17.10 -0.88 -10.56
N SER A 65 16.03 -0.55 -11.28
CA SER A 65 16.12 0.26 -12.51
C SER A 65 16.16 1.77 -12.25
N LEU A 66 15.95 2.22 -11.01
CA LEU A 66 15.89 3.65 -10.68
C LEU A 66 17.21 4.14 -10.07
N PRO A 67 17.69 5.33 -10.46
CA PRO A 67 18.72 6.01 -9.71
C PRO A 67 18.19 6.37 -8.32
N ASP A 68 19.06 6.37 -7.32
CA ASP A 68 18.74 6.77 -5.94
C ASP A 68 17.74 5.88 -5.19
N ALA A 69 17.60 4.60 -5.55
CA ALA A 69 16.74 3.63 -4.86
C ALA A 69 16.96 3.61 -3.32
N ALA A 70 18.19 3.80 -2.86
CA ALA A 70 18.52 3.87 -1.44
C ALA A 70 17.85 5.05 -0.72
N THR A 71 17.62 6.17 -1.40
CA THR A 71 16.94 7.36 -0.85
C THR A 71 15.44 7.19 -0.76
N LEU A 72 14.89 6.18 -1.44
CA LEU A 72 13.47 5.87 -1.44
C LEU A 72 13.07 5.02 -0.26
N VAL A 73 14.01 4.29 0.35
CA VAL A 73 13.73 3.44 1.50
C VAL A 73 13.23 4.29 2.67
N GLY A 74 12.04 3.98 3.16
CA GLY A 74 11.32 4.75 4.18
C GLY A 74 10.58 6.00 3.66
N ALA A 75 10.67 6.30 2.36
CA ALA A 75 9.93 7.39 1.74
C ALA A 75 8.55 6.94 1.29
N ASP A 76 7.60 7.88 1.33
CA ASP A 76 6.29 7.72 0.71
C ASP A 76 6.39 8.01 -0.78
N VAL A 77 5.95 7.05 -1.59
CA VAL A 77 6.00 7.08 -3.05
C VAL A 77 4.61 6.86 -3.60
N THR A 78 4.30 7.54 -4.70
CA THR A 78 3.06 7.33 -5.45
C THR A 78 3.37 6.48 -6.68
N LEU A 79 2.75 5.30 -6.76
CA LEU A 79 2.79 4.47 -7.96
C LEU A 79 1.59 4.82 -8.85
N GLU A 80 1.86 5.38 -10.02
CA GLU A 80 0.88 5.61 -11.07
C GLU A 80 0.81 4.38 -11.97
N LEU A 81 -0.35 3.73 -11.98
CA LEU A 81 -0.67 2.57 -12.79
C LEU A 81 -1.00 3.01 -14.23
N GLU A 82 -0.77 2.14 -15.22
CA GLU A 82 -1.15 2.41 -16.62
C GLU A 82 -2.66 2.67 -16.82
N ASP A 83 -3.49 2.16 -15.91
CA ASP A 83 -4.94 2.40 -15.87
C ASP A 83 -5.31 3.83 -15.40
N GLY A 84 -4.33 4.68 -15.08
CA GLY A 84 -4.53 6.05 -14.59
C GLY A 84 -4.83 6.16 -13.10
N ARG A 85 -4.85 5.03 -12.38
CA ARG A 85 -4.98 4.98 -10.92
C ARG A 85 -3.64 5.25 -10.23
N SER A 86 -3.66 5.96 -9.10
CA SER A 86 -2.49 6.21 -8.28
C SER A 86 -2.60 5.54 -6.91
N LEU A 87 -1.52 4.90 -6.46
CA LEU A 87 -1.41 4.23 -5.17
C LEU A 87 -0.31 4.89 -4.35
N ALA A 88 -0.64 5.42 -3.18
CA ALA A 88 0.34 5.87 -2.21
C ALA A 88 0.89 4.66 -1.45
N LEU A 89 2.20 4.46 -1.50
CA LEU A 89 2.90 3.31 -0.96
C LEU A 89 4.17 3.78 -0.25
N THR A 90 4.52 3.17 0.88
CA THR A 90 5.80 3.45 1.54
C THR A 90 6.80 2.36 1.20
N VAL A 91 8.00 2.73 0.76
CA VAL A 91 9.07 1.75 0.48
C VAL A 91 9.65 1.27 1.80
N VAL A 92 9.63 -0.04 2.01
CA VAL A 92 10.08 -0.66 3.26
C VAL A 92 11.56 -1.01 3.21
N ASP A 93 12.10 -1.33 2.03
CA ASP A 93 13.50 -1.70 1.85
C ASP A 93 14.03 -1.47 0.42
N SER A 94 15.35 -1.62 0.27
CA SER A 94 16.08 -1.38 -1.00
C SER A 94 15.84 -2.45 -2.07
N SER A 95 15.25 -3.61 -1.74
CA SER A 95 14.73 -4.54 -2.74
C SER A 95 13.47 -4.00 -3.43
N GLY A 96 12.95 -2.87 -2.95
CA GLY A 96 11.76 -2.23 -3.45
C GLY A 96 10.48 -2.84 -2.91
N ARG A 97 10.53 -3.55 -1.78
CA ARG A 97 9.28 -3.86 -1.09
C ARG A 97 8.59 -2.57 -0.72
N VAL A 98 7.28 -2.57 -0.90
CA VAL A 98 6.41 -1.47 -0.56
C VAL A 98 5.24 -1.96 0.26
N LEU A 99 4.77 -1.10 1.16
CA LEU A 99 3.63 -1.35 2.00
C LEU A 99 2.80 -0.08 2.09
N ALA A 100 1.49 -0.23 1.94
CA ALA A 100 0.53 0.78 2.33
C ALA A 100 -0.52 0.13 3.20
N GLU A 101 -0.69 0.66 4.40
CA GLU A 101 -1.80 0.28 5.24
C GLU A 101 -2.80 1.42 5.21
N GLY A 102 -3.91 1.20 4.52
CA GLY A 102 -4.99 2.14 4.53
C GLY A 102 -5.88 1.83 5.73
N HIS A 103 -5.63 2.54 6.83
CA HIS A 103 -6.67 2.78 7.81
C HIS A 103 -7.71 3.68 7.14
N GLY A 104 -8.98 3.28 7.18
CA GLY A 104 -10.11 4.08 6.72
C GLY A 104 -10.00 5.52 7.20
N PRO A 105 -10.62 6.46 6.48
CA PRO A 105 -10.27 7.87 6.48
C PRO A 105 -9.98 8.41 7.89
N ARG A 106 -8.78 8.98 8.08
CA ARG A 106 -8.57 10.05 9.07
C ARG A 106 -9.21 11.34 8.54
N HIS A 107 -10.51 11.32 8.29
CA HIS A 107 -11.36 12.49 8.09
C HIS A 107 -12.62 12.23 8.93
N GLY A 108 -12.95 12.98 9.99
CA GLY A 108 -12.54 14.36 10.24
C GLY A 108 -13.04 15.24 9.10
N CYS A 109 -14.32 15.61 9.16
CA CYS A 109 -15.06 16.54 8.29
C CYS A 109 -15.86 15.91 7.14
N GLY A 110 -17.18 16.08 7.21
CA GLY A 110 -18.14 15.63 6.20
C GLY A 110 -19.63 15.70 6.57
N CYS A 111 -20.04 16.50 7.56
CA CYS A 111 -21.42 17.00 7.63
C CYS A 111 -21.38 18.48 8.02
N CYS A 112 -21.48 19.32 6.99
CA CYS A 112 -22.21 20.59 7.09
C CYS A 112 -23.71 20.29 7.13
#